data_AF-A0AAV1ZJE3-F1
#
_entry.id   AF-A0AAV1ZJE3-F1
#
_cell.length_a   1.000
_cell.length_b   1.000
_cell.length_c   1.000
_cell.angle_alpha   90.00
_cell.angle_beta   90.00
_cell.angle_gamma   90.00
#
_symmetry.space_group_name_H-M   'P 1'
#
loop_
_entity.id
_entity.type
_entity.pdbx_description
1 polymer ?
#
loop_
_entity_poly.entity_id
_entity_poly.type
_entity_poly.pdbx_seq_one_letter_code
_entity_poly.pdbx_strand_id
1 'polypeptide(L)'
;MHIESLEYSSSWNIILFSILCEAKGYIDTDVYSDFAILLASSSNIESANVPQAMQEVALQIVKDIGSEKFCSMSVEEAEEWLLSTQSAAGHQFRQFLERHGHRCLKEFDIRSVTWGSDPKILIKLLQSLAPACKEQPKDEDKSMGKIFSQLHIPLNFLNKCLLRLILPNCRRAIRAREAGKSLTIKIFDHWRKSFRRLGKQMLSEGRLPDEDLIYFLTLDEIKDLLDTRSPSIISRANYRRRIFTIAEDFKFPEISRGFPKPINFDQEKTDSHEYIADLTMKGTPVSLGVSKGYARVAMSLEEASKLKPGEILITYCTDIGWSPYFPIISGVVTELGGLISHGAVVSREYGVPCVVGMQGATKKFRTGDYVLLDGKKGILQRLPLPEE
;
A
#
# COMPACT_ATOMS: atom_id res chain seq x y z
N MET A 1 -11.31 6.68 -18.87
CA MET A 1 -11.86 5.92 -17.71
C MET A 1 -11.12 6.18 -16.40
N HIS A 2 -9.88 5.68 -16.16
CA HIS A 2 -9.25 5.86 -14.83
C HIS A 2 -8.98 7.33 -14.47
N ILE A 3 -8.44 8.12 -15.41
CA ILE A 3 -8.19 9.56 -15.23
C ILE A 3 -9.50 10.30 -14.89
N GLU A 4 -10.57 10.08 -15.66
CA GLU A 4 -11.88 10.69 -15.40
C GLU A 4 -12.44 10.29 -14.03
N SER A 5 -12.31 9.02 -13.63
CA SER A 5 -12.75 8.56 -12.31
C SER A 5 -11.94 9.17 -11.16
N LEU A 6 -10.66 9.45 -11.39
CA LEU A 6 -9.78 10.13 -10.45
C LEU A 6 -10.16 11.59 -10.28
N GLU A 7 -10.40 12.31 -11.38
CA GLU A 7 -10.86 13.69 -11.37
C GLU A 7 -12.21 13.80 -10.65
N TYR A 8 -13.17 12.96 -11.03
CA TYR A 8 -14.50 12.92 -10.43
C TYR A 8 -14.43 12.63 -8.91
N SER A 9 -13.60 11.66 -8.49
CA SER A 9 -13.37 11.39 -7.07
C SER A 9 -12.73 12.58 -6.36
N SER A 10 -11.77 13.26 -6.98
CA SER A 10 -11.09 14.41 -6.39
C SER A 10 -12.04 15.58 -6.18
N SER A 11 -12.88 15.91 -7.17
CA SER A 11 -13.88 16.98 -7.04
C SER A 11 -14.83 16.75 -5.87
N TRP A 12 -15.35 15.53 -5.72
CA TRP A 12 -16.22 15.18 -4.59
C TRP A 12 -15.51 15.26 -3.24
N ASN A 13 -14.26 14.79 -3.16
CA ASN A 13 -13.47 14.89 -1.95
C ASN A 13 -13.17 16.35 -1.58
N ILE A 14 -12.89 17.22 -2.56
CA ILE A 14 -12.70 18.66 -2.35
C ILE A 14 -13.98 19.28 -1.78
N ILE A 15 -15.15 19.02 -2.38
CA ILE A 15 -16.43 19.53 -1.89
C ILE A 15 -16.68 19.08 -0.43
N LEU A 16 -16.44 17.80 -0.15
CA LEU A 16 -16.60 17.25 1.20
C LEU A 16 -15.68 17.94 2.21
N PHE A 17 -14.41 18.12 1.84
CA PHE A 17 -13.40 18.77 2.67
C PHE A 17 -13.74 20.25 2.90
N SER A 18 -14.18 20.96 1.86
CA SER A 18 -14.62 22.36 1.93
C SER A 18 -15.77 22.56 2.92
N ILE A 19 -16.76 21.66 2.96
CA ILE A 19 -17.87 21.74 3.92
C ILE A 19 -17.36 21.65 5.37
N LEU A 20 -16.39 20.77 5.64
CA LEU A 20 -15.79 20.66 6.98
C LEU A 20 -14.96 21.89 7.33
N CYS A 21 -14.16 22.40 6.39
CA CYS A 21 -13.38 23.62 6.56
C CYS A 21 -14.29 24.83 6.87
N GLU A 22 -15.39 24.99 6.13
CA GLU A 22 -16.34 26.07 6.34
C GLU A 22 -17.05 25.94 7.70
N ALA A 23 -17.42 24.71 8.08
CA ALA A 23 -18.05 24.45 9.38
C ALA A 23 -17.13 24.77 10.58
N LYS A 24 -15.83 24.52 10.44
CA LYS A 24 -14.82 24.79 11.49
C LYS A 24 -14.29 26.22 11.45
N GLY A 25 -14.19 26.83 10.28
CA GLY A 25 -13.64 28.17 10.03
C GLY A 25 -12.13 28.23 9.75
N TYR A 26 -11.38 27.15 10.01
CA TYR A 26 -9.95 27.01 9.69
C TYR A 26 -9.58 25.52 9.52
N ILE A 27 -8.41 25.26 8.95
CA ILE A 27 -7.90 23.90 8.73
C ILE A 27 -7.03 23.49 9.92
N ASP A 28 -7.39 22.40 10.59
CA ASP A 28 -6.63 21.78 11.66
C ASP A 28 -6.75 20.25 11.63
N THR A 29 -6.18 19.59 12.64
CA THR A 29 -6.22 18.13 12.82
C THR A 29 -7.65 17.58 12.90
N ASP A 30 -8.60 18.32 13.47
CA ASP A 30 -10.00 17.88 13.58
C ASP A 30 -10.65 17.79 12.20
N VAL A 31 -10.37 18.74 11.29
CA VAL A 31 -10.87 18.69 9.90
C VAL A 31 -10.39 17.44 9.19
N TYR A 32 -9.12 17.09 9.33
CA TYR A 32 -8.56 15.87 8.73
C TYR A 32 -9.15 14.59 9.35
N SER A 33 -9.31 14.57 10.68
CA SER A 33 -9.91 13.47 11.43
C SER A 33 -11.38 13.24 11.01
N ASP A 34 -12.18 14.30 10.94
CA ASP A 34 -13.59 14.22 10.53
C ASP A 34 -13.73 13.83 9.06
N PHE A 35 -12.84 14.31 8.19
CA PHE A 35 -12.79 13.86 6.80
C PHE A 35 -12.49 12.36 6.71
N ALA A 36 -11.56 11.86 7.52
CA ALA A 36 -11.25 10.44 7.58
C ALA A 36 -12.47 9.60 8.03
N ILE A 37 -13.18 10.03 9.09
CA ILE A 37 -14.42 9.40 9.59
C ILE A 37 -15.46 9.26 8.46
N LEU A 38 -15.68 10.34 7.70
CA LEU A 38 -16.73 10.36 6.68
C LEU A 38 -16.50 9.35 5.56
N LEU A 39 -15.24 9.14 5.13
CA LEU A 39 -14.96 8.14 4.08
C LEU A 39 -14.61 6.74 4.60
N ALA A 40 -14.33 6.52 5.89
CA ALA A 40 -14.04 5.18 6.45
C ALA A 40 -15.23 4.20 6.35
N SER A 41 -16.43 4.71 6.10
CA SER A 41 -17.67 3.92 5.94
C SER A 41 -17.95 3.56 4.47
N SER A 42 -16.90 3.44 3.65
CA SER A 42 -17.00 3.11 2.23
C SER A 42 -16.86 1.61 2.00
N SER A 43 -17.96 0.85 2.08
CA SER A 43 -17.93 -0.58 1.74
C SER A 43 -17.47 -0.85 0.30
N ASN A 44 -16.92 -2.03 0.01
CA ASN A 44 -16.58 -2.51 -1.34
C ASN A 44 -15.50 -1.68 -2.06
N ILE A 45 -14.41 -1.33 -1.38
CA ILE A 45 -13.22 -0.76 -2.01
C ILE A 45 -12.30 -1.89 -2.47
N GLU A 46 -11.87 -1.85 -3.74
CA GLU A 46 -11.08 -2.93 -4.35
C GLU A 46 -9.73 -3.15 -3.65
N SER A 47 -9.01 -2.08 -3.26
CA SER A 47 -7.74 -2.18 -2.55
C SER A 47 -7.87 -2.71 -1.11
N ALA A 48 -9.00 -2.45 -0.46
CA ALA A 48 -9.34 -2.99 0.86
C ALA A 48 -9.83 -4.45 0.81
N ASN A 49 -10.27 -4.93 -0.36
CA ASN A 49 -10.64 -6.33 -0.52
C ASN A 49 -9.44 -7.28 -0.46
N VAL A 50 -8.23 -6.83 -0.85
CA VAL A 50 -7.01 -7.64 -0.80
C VAL A 50 -6.69 -8.15 0.62
N PRO A 51 -6.53 -7.29 1.65
CA PRO A 51 -6.23 -7.77 3.00
C PRO A 51 -7.36 -8.64 3.56
N GLN A 52 -8.63 -8.31 3.28
CA GLN A 52 -9.78 -9.12 3.71
C GLN A 52 -9.73 -10.52 3.09
N ALA A 53 -9.57 -10.62 1.76
CA ALA A 53 -9.52 -11.90 1.07
C ALA A 53 -8.31 -12.74 1.51
N MET A 54 -7.17 -12.10 1.81
CA MET A 54 -6.01 -12.78 2.40
C MET A 54 -6.32 -13.39 3.77
N GLN A 55 -7.06 -12.69 4.63
CA GLN A 55 -7.48 -13.25 5.91
C GLN A 55 -8.47 -14.40 5.76
N GLU A 56 -9.42 -14.28 4.83
CA GLU A 56 -10.38 -15.35 4.54
C GLU A 56 -9.65 -16.63 4.10
N VAL A 57 -8.67 -16.50 3.20
CA VAL A 57 -7.80 -17.60 2.79
C VAL A 57 -7.02 -18.17 3.98
N ALA A 58 -6.37 -17.33 4.79
CA ALA A 58 -5.60 -17.79 5.95
C ALA A 58 -6.48 -18.53 6.98
N LEU A 59 -7.67 -18.00 7.28
CA LEU A 59 -8.65 -18.64 8.16
C LEU A 59 -9.08 -20.01 7.62
N GLN A 60 -9.31 -20.10 6.30
CA GLN A 60 -9.69 -21.37 5.70
C GLN A 60 -8.55 -22.39 5.71
N ILE A 61 -7.30 -21.95 5.51
CA ILE A 61 -6.12 -22.82 5.66
C ILE A 61 -6.05 -23.39 7.08
N VAL A 62 -6.22 -22.55 8.10
CA VAL A 62 -6.23 -22.98 9.51
C VAL A 62 -7.36 -23.98 9.77
N LYS A 63 -8.54 -23.80 9.17
CA LYS A 63 -9.67 -24.76 9.27
C LYS A 63 -9.38 -26.09 8.58
N ASP A 64 -8.72 -26.07 7.43
CA ASP A 64 -8.50 -27.28 6.62
C ASP A 64 -7.37 -28.16 7.16
N ILE A 65 -6.23 -27.56 7.58
CA ILE A 65 -5.02 -28.32 7.93
C ILE A 65 -4.39 -27.93 9.27
N GLY A 66 -4.89 -26.87 9.93
CA GLY A 66 -4.33 -26.35 11.18
C GLY A 66 -3.15 -25.39 10.96
N SER A 67 -3.02 -24.39 11.83
CA SER A 67 -1.95 -23.40 11.74
C SER A 67 -0.55 -24.01 11.89
N GLU A 68 -0.36 -24.94 12.82
CA GLU A 68 0.96 -25.55 13.09
C GLU A 68 1.49 -26.30 11.87
N LYS A 69 0.62 -27.09 11.22
CA LYS A 69 0.99 -27.85 10.01
C LYS A 69 1.30 -26.92 8.85
N PHE A 70 0.50 -25.87 8.63
CA PHE A 70 0.76 -24.94 7.53
C PHE A 70 2.06 -24.16 7.72
N CYS A 71 2.35 -23.73 8.96
CA CYS A 71 3.58 -23.00 9.27
C CYS A 71 4.83 -23.89 9.26
N SER A 72 4.71 -25.21 9.40
CA SER A 72 5.85 -26.14 9.32
C SER A 72 6.20 -26.56 7.89
N MET A 73 5.29 -26.36 6.93
CA MET A 73 5.57 -26.58 5.51
C MET A 73 6.60 -25.58 4.98
N SER A 74 7.49 -26.05 4.11
CA SER A 74 8.27 -25.14 3.28
C SER A 74 7.35 -24.33 2.36
N VAL A 75 7.84 -23.18 1.87
CA VAL A 75 7.04 -22.30 1.01
C VAL A 75 6.67 -23.03 -0.29
N GLU A 76 7.57 -23.85 -0.82
CA GLU A 76 7.38 -24.67 -2.01
C GLU A 76 6.30 -25.75 -1.79
N GLU A 77 6.35 -26.48 -0.67
CA GLU A 77 5.32 -27.48 -0.35
C GLU A 77 3.95 -26.83 -0.16
N ALA A 78 3.89 -25.67 0.51
CA ALA A 78 2.67 -24.93 0.73
C ALA A 78 2.10 -24.40 -0.61
N GLU A 79 2.97 -23.97 -1.53
CA GLU A 79 2.60 -23.57 -2.88
C GLU A 79 1.99 -24.71 -3.66
N GLU A 80 2.69 -25.85 -3.72
CA GLU A 80 2.21 -27.04 -4.42
C GLU A 80 0.87 -27.52 -3.86
N TRP A 81 0.73 -27.55 -2.53
CA TRP A 81 -0.52 -27.92 -1.88
C TRP A 81 -1.66 -26.95 -2.21
N LEU A 82 -1.48 -25.64 -2.04
CA LEU A 82 -2.51 -24.63 -2.31
C LEU A 82 -2.94 -24.61 -3.78
N LEU A 83 -2.03 -24.91 -4.71
CA LEU A 83 -2.34 -24.93 -6.14
C LEU A 83 -3.00 -26.23 -6.60
N SER A 84 -2.75 -27.37 -5.94
CA SER A 84 -3.24 -28.70 -6.36
C SER A 84 -4.45 -29.21 -5.56
N THR A 85 -4.57 -28.83 -4.28
CA THR A 85 -5.59 -29.37 -3.38
C THR A 85 -7.01 -29.01 -3.82
N GLN A 86 -7.96 -29.92 -3.58
CA GLN A 86 -9.40 -29.71 -3.75
C GLN A 86 -10.09 -29.20 -2.47
N SER A 87 -9.30 -28.88 -1.43
CA SER A 87 -9.83 -28.31 -0.20
C SER A 87 -10.37 -26.89 -0.43
N ALA A 88 -11.21 -26.42 0.49
CA ALA A 88 -11.78 -25.08 0.43
C ALA A 88 -10.69 -24.00 0.43
N ALA A 89 -9.60 -24.19 1.18
CA ALA A 89 -8.45 -23.29 1.21
C ALA A 89 -7.78 -23.19 -0.17
N GLY A 90 -7.55 -24.32 -0.86
CA GLY A 90 -6.98 -24.32 -2.20
C GLY A 90 -7.86 -23.61 -3.22
N HIS A 91 -9.18 -23.83 -3.15
CA HIS A 91 -10.13 -23.11 -3.99
C HIS A 91 -10.10 -21.60 -3.75
N GLN A 92 -10.16 -21.15 -2.49
CA GLN A 92 -10.12 -19.73 -2.15
C GLN A 92 -8.78 -19.08 -2.55
N PHE A 93 -7.66 -19.76 -2.36
CA PHE A 93 -6.34 -19.24 -2.77
C PHE A 93 -6.25 -19.07 -4.29
N ARG A 94 -6.72 -20.04 -5.08
CA ARG A 94 -6.75 -19.92 -6.54
C ARG A 94 -7.70 -18.83 -7.02
N GLN A 95 -8.86 -18.67 -6.36
CA GLN A 95 -9.78 -17.57 -6.63
C GLN A 95 -9.15 -16.20 -6.29
N PHE A 96 -8.39 -16.13 -5.21
CA PHE A 96 -7.61 -14.94 -4.87
C PHE A 96 -6.61 -14.61 -5.98
N LEU A 97 -5.84 -15.59 -6.47
CA LEU A 97 -4.89 -15.38 -7.56
C LEU A 97 -5.58 -14.99 -8.87
N GLU A 98 -6.75 -15.55 -9.17
CA GLU A 98 -7.53 -15.15 -10.35
C GLU A 98 -7.97 -13.69 -10.27
N ARG A 99 -8.47 -13.27 -9.10
CA ARG A 99 -8.97 -11.91 -8.90
C ARG A 99 -7.84 -10.89 -8.79
N HIS A 100 -6.82 -11.20 -7.99
CA HIS A 100 -5.79 -10.25 -7.50
C HIS A 100 -4.37 -10.61 -7.91
N GLY A 101 -4.12 -11.75 -8.54
CA GLY A 101 -2.77 -12.21 -8.90
C GLY A 101 -2.02 -11.30 -9.87
N HIS A 102 -2.72 -10.42 -10.60
CA HIS A 102 -2.11 -9.43 -11.48
C HIS A 102 -1.46 -8.23 -10.74
N ARG A 103 -1.68 -8.12 -9.42
CA ARG A 103 -1.20 -7.03 -8.56
C ARG A 103 0.21 -7.32 -8.03
N CYS A 104 0.94 -6.28 -7.64
CA CYS A 104 2.31 -6.37 -7.12
C CYS A 104 2.77 -5.08 -6.41
N LEU A 105 3.97 -5.11 -5.83
CA LEU A 105 4.74 -3.90 -5.54
C LEU A 105 5.12 -3.18 -6.85
N LYS A 106 5.08 -1.85 -6.87
CA LYS A 106 5.36 -1.01 -8.05
C LYS A 106 4.47 -1.42 -9.25
N GLU A 107 3.16 -1.35 -9.06
CA GLU A 107 2.14 -1.85 -10.02
C GLU A 107 2.16 -1.26 -11.43
N PHE A 108 2.87 -0.16 -11.67
CA PHE A 108 3.04 0.43 -13.00
C PHE A 108 4.36 0.04 -13.66
N ASP A 109 5.30 -0.54 -12.90
CA ASP A 109 6.55 -1.04 -13.45
C ASP A 109 6.29 -2.40 -14.12
N ILE A 110 6.53 -2.45 -15.43
CA ILE A 110 6.32 -3.67 -16.24
C ILE A 110 7.32 -4.78 -15.92
N ARG A 111 8.44 -4.45 -15.25
CA ARG A 111 9.45 -5.42 -14.81
C ARG A 111 9.06 -6.12 -13.51
N SER A 112 8.19 -5.52 -12.69
CA SER A 112 7.75 -6.07 -11.41
C SER A 112 7.16 -7.48 -11.51
N VAL A 113 7.41 -8.29 -10.48
CA VAL A 113 6.86 -9.64 -10.33
C VAL A 113 5.49 -9.58 -9.66
N THR A 114 4.50 -10.24 -10.26
CA THR A 114 3.11 -10.26 -9.77
C THR A 114 2.84 -11.45 -8.88
N TRP A 115 1.88 -11.33 -7.96
CA TRP A 115 1.53 -12.43 -7.06
C TRP A 115 1.08 -13.71 -7.80
N GLY A 116 0.48 -13.57 -8.98
CA GLY A 116 0.11 -14.69 -9.83
C GLY A 116 1.30 -15.27 -10.60
N SER A 117 2.40 -14.50 -10.77
CA SER A 117 3.64 -15.02 -11.36
C SER A 117 4.53 -15.71 -10.33
N ASP A 118 4.56 -15.19 -9.10
CA ASP A 118 5.29 -15.74 -7.96
C ASP A 118 4.41 -15.70 -6.70
N PRO A 119 3.62 -16.76 -6.46
CA PRO A 119 2.71 -16.85 -5.31
C PRO A 119 3.44 -16.95 -3.96
N LYS A 120 4.74 -17.25 -3.95
CA LYS A 120 5.54 -17.48 -2.73
C LYS A 120 5.51 -16.29 -1.77
N ILE A 121 5.43 -15.07 -2.32
CA ILE A 121 5.30 -13.85 -1.52
C ILE A 121 4.04 -13.91 -0.65
N LEU A 122 2.91 -14.29 -1.23
CA LEU A 122 1.64 -14.40 -0.50
C LEU A 122 1.66 -15.56 0.49
N ILE A 123 2.29 -16.68 0.14
CA ILE A 123 2.35 -17.87 1.01
C ILE A 123 3.10 -17.56 2.29
N LYS A 124 4.27 -16.90 2.21
CA LYS A 124 5.00 -16.45 3.39
C LYS A 124 4.14 -15.57 4.30
N LEU A 125 3.32 -14.71 3.71
CA LEU A 125 2.41 -13.84 4.44
C LEU A 125 1.26 -14.61 5.10
N LEU A 126 0.67 -15.56 4.38
CA LEU A 126 -0.35 -16.46 4.93
C LEU A 126 0.21 -17.25 6.13
N GLN A 127 1.47 -17.69 6.07
CA GLN A 127 2.12 -18.40 7.18
C GLN A 127 2.33 -17.48 8.40
N SER A 128 2.68 -16.22 8.19
CA SER A 128 2.74 -15.22 9.27
C SER A 128 1.36 -14.86 9.83
N LEU A 129 0.31 -14.92 9.00
CA LEU A 129 -1.07 -14.61 9.38
C LEU A 129 -1.76 -15.74 10.12
N ALA A 130 -1.54 -16.99 9.71
CA ALA A 130 -2.27 -18.16 10.21
C ALA A 130 -2.31 -18.27 11.75
N PRO A 131 -1.22 -18.01 12.50
CA PRO A 131 -1.25 -18.07 13.97
C PRO A 131 -2.07 -16.94 14.62
N ALA A 132 -2.15 -15.78 13.95
CA ALA A 132 -2.80 -14.58 14.46
C ALA A 132 -4.24 -14.42 13.95
N CYS A 133 -4.70 -15.30 13.06
CA CYS A 133 -6.02 -15.25 12.46
C CYS A 133 -7.12 -15.32 13.53
N LYS A 134 -7.90 -14.24 13.61
CA LYS A 134 -9.15 -14.18 14.37
C LYS A 134 -10.28 -13.87 13.41
N GLU A 135 -11.48 -14.41 13.68
CA GLU A 135 -12.67 -13.96 12.98
C GLU A 135 -12.86 -12.46 13.26
N GLN A 136 -12.91 -11.65 12.21
CA GLN A 136 -13.23 -10.23 12.38
C GLN A 136 -14.70 -10.10 12.82
N PRO A 137 -15.00 -9.18 13.77
CA PRO A 137 -16.39 -8.87 14.09
C PRO A 137 -17.08 -8.34 12.84
N LYS A 138 -18.21 -8.95 12.47
CA LYS A 138 -19.06 -8.50 11.37
C LYS A 138 -19.74 -7.18 11.72
N ASP A 139 -19.66 -6.24 10.76
CA ASP A 139 -20.41 -5.00 10.64
C ASP A 139 -20.44 -4.09 11.89
N GLU A 140 -19.56 -3.10 11.92
CA GLU A 140 -19.87 -1.87 12.63
C GLU A 140 -21.07 -1.19 11.97
N ASP A 141 -22.06 -0.76 12.76
CA ASP A 141 -23.16 0.08 12.27
C ASP A 141 -22.61 1.33 11.57
N LYS A 142 -22.65 1.36 10.23
CA LYS A 142 -22.23 2.48 9.37
C LYS A 142 -23.37 3.47 9.11
N SER A 143 -24.39 3.53 9.98
CA SER A 143 -25.48 4.49 9.86
C SER A 143 -24.96 5.94 9.89
N MET A 144 -25.55 6.80 9.05
CA MET A 144 -25.18 8.22 8.97
C MET A 144 -25.34 8.94 10.32
N GLY A 145 -26.26 8.49 11.17
CA GLY A 145 -26.45 9.04 12.51
C GLY A 145 -25.24 8.82 13.40
N LYS A 146 -24.71 7.58 13.44
CA LYS A 146 -23.54 7.23 14.23
C LYS A 146 -22.27 7.91 13.72
N ILE A 147 -22.10 7.95 12.39
CA ILE A 147 -20.97 8.66 11.75
C ILE A 147 -20.97 10.13 12.17
N PHE A 148 -22.11 10.81 12.10
CA PHE A 148 -22.19 12.22 12.49
C PHE A 148 -22.00 12.46 13.99
N SER A 149 -22.32 11.50 14.86
CA SER A 149 -22.04 11.62 16.30
C SER A 149 -20.56 11.46 16.66
N GLN A 150 -19.75 10.88 15.77
CA GLN A 150 -18.32 10.70 15.98
C GLN A 150 -17.50 11.93 15.54
N LEU A 151 -18.11 12.83 14.77
CA LEU A 151 -17.46 14.04 14.28
C LEU A 151 -17.10 14.99 15.42
N HIS A 152 -15.92 15.59 15.34
CA HIS A 152 -15.43 16.58 16.29
C HIS A 152 -15.96 17.98 15.97
N ILE A 153 -16.19 18.26 14.68
CA ILE A 153 -16.69 19.55 14.22
C ILE A 153 -18.20 19.60 14.46
N PRO A 154 -18.72 20.60 15.21
CA PRO A 154 -20.15 20.76 15.42
C PRO A 154 -20.81 21.18 14.11
N LEU A 155 -21.53 20.26 13.48
CA LEU A 155 -22.25 20.55 12.24
C LEU A 155 -23.67 21.08 12.51
N ASN A 156 -24.00 22.20 11.88
CA ASN A 156 -25.36 22.72 11.83
C ASN A 156 -26.27 21.83 10.96
N PHE A 157 -27.59 22.10 10.99
CA PHE A 157 -28.57 21.30 10.25
C PHE A 157 -28.32 21.28 8.73
N LEU A 158 -27.93 22.43 8.16
CA LEU A 158 -27.68 22.56 6.73
C LEU A 158 -26.49 21.71 6.29
N ASN A 159 -25.37 21.79 7.01
CA ASN A 159 -24.16 21.00 6.75
C ASN A 159 -24.44 19.51 6.85
N LYS A 160 -25.19 19.06 7.86
CA LYS A 160 -25.62 17.66 7.98
C LYS A 160 -26.47 17.21 6.79
N CYS A 161 -27.36 18.08 6.29
CA CYS A 161 -28.19 17.79 5.12
C CYS A 161 -27.34 17.67 3.85
N LEU A 162 -26.44 18.64 3.61
CA LEU A 162 -25.50 18.62 2.49
C LEU A 162 -24.62 17.37 2.50
N LEU A 163 -24.04 17.03 3.65
CA LEU A 163 -23.22 15.83 3.81
C LEU A 163 -24.02 14.55 3.51
N ARG A 164 -25.29 14.46 3.93
CA ARG A 164 -26.14 13.30 3.59
C ARG A 164 -26.36 13.13 2.10
N LEU A 165 -26.45 14.23 1.36
CA LEU A 165 -26.62 14.21 -0.10
C LEU A 165 -25.32 13.88 -0.84
N ILE A 166 -24.20 14.45 -0.37
CA ILE A 166 -22.91 14.41 -1.06
C ILE A 166 -22.16 13.11 -0.79
N LEU A 167 -22.19 12.61 0.45
CA LEU A 167 -21.35 11.51 0.89
C LEU A 167 -21.56 10.21 0.08
N PRO A 168 -22.79 9.79 -0.28
CA PRO A 168 -22.99 8.64 -1.18
C PRO A 168 -22.28 8.78 -2.53
N ASN A 169 -22.21 10.01 -3.08
CA ASN A 169 -21.53 10.30 -4.34
C ASN A 169 -20.01 10.25 -4.17
N CYS A 170 -19.47 10.83 -3.10
CA CYS A 170 -18.05 10.72 -2.76
C CYS A 170 -17.60 9.26 -2.68
N ARG A 171 -18.34 8.43 -1.95
CA ARG A 171 -18.02 7.00 -1.77
C ARG A 171 -18.10 6.23 -3.08
N ARG A 172 -19.14 6.48 -3.89
CA ARG A 172 -19.27 5.88 -5.23
C ARG A 172 -18.14 6.29 -6.16
N ALA A 173 -17.71 7.55 -6.11
CA ALA A 173 -16.59 8.05 -6.91
C ALA A 173 -15.25 7.41 -6.48
N ILE A 174 -15.01 7.25 -5.17
CA ILE A 174 -13.83 6.53 -4.66
C ILE A 174 -13.83 5.07 -5.15
N ARG A 175 -14.95 4.36 -5.07
CA ARG A 175 -15.06 2.98 -5.60
C ARG A 175 -14.76 2.92 -7.09
N ALA A 176 -15.33 3.83 -7.87
CA ALA A 176 -15.09 3.89 -9.31
C ALA A 176 -13.61 4.13 -9.63
N ARG A 177 -12.95 5.03 -8.87
CA ARG A 177 -11.51 5.29 -8.99
C ARG A 177 -10.67 4.05 -8.71
N GLU A 178 -10.94 3.36 -7.60
CA GLU A 178 -10.20 2.17 -7.19
C GLU A 178 -10.41 1.00 -8.17
N ALA A 179 -11.64 0.78 -8.62
CA ALA A 179 -11.95 -0.19 -9.67
C ALA A 179 -11.26 0.15 -11.00
N GLY A 180 -11.29 1.43 -11.39
CA GLY A 180 -10.59 1.93 -12.57
C GLY A 180 -9.08 1.68 -12.49
N LYS A 181 -8.46 1.92 -11.33
CA LYS A 181 -7.04 1.63 -11.10
C LYS A 181 -6.78 0.13 -11.27
N SER A 182 -7.59 -0.73 -10.65
CA SER A 182 -7.45 -2.19 -10.74
C SER A 182 -7.50 -2.68 -12.19
N LEU A 183 -8.47 -2.21 -12.97
CA LEU A 183 -8.57 -2.52 -14.41
C LEU A 183 -7.34 -2.03 -15.20
N THR A 184 -6.83 -0.84 -14.91
CA THR A 184 -5.58 -0.36 -15.53
C THR A 184 -4.42 -1.30 -15.20
N ILE A 185 -4.28 -1.78 -13.96
CA ILE A 185 -3.19 -2.70 -13.61
C ILE A 185 -3.35 -4.06 -14.31
N LYS A 186 -4.57 -4.55 -14.53
CA LYS A 186 -4.80 -5.73 -15.39
C LYS A 186 -4.26 -5.53 -16.80
N ILE A 187 -4.43 -4.34 -17.39
CA ILE A 187 -3.83 -4.01 -18.70
C ILE A 187 -2.31 -4.09 -18.57
N PHE A 188 -1.70 -3.44 -17.58
CA PHE A 188 -0.26 -3.51 -17.37
C PHE A 188 0.25 -4.95 -17.23
N ASP A 189 -0.47 -5.84 -16.55
CA ASP A 189 -0.10 -7.25 -16.44
C ASP A 189 -0.06 -7.98 -17.81
N HIS A 190 -0.95 -7.63 -18.74
CA HIS A 190 -0.84 -8.12 -20.13
C HIS A 190 0.44 -7.61 -20.80
N TRP A 191 0.80 -6.35 -20.60
CA TRP A 191 2.07 -5.80 -21.07
C TRP A 191 3.26 -6.53 -20.43
N ARG A 192 3.25 -6.79 -19.12
CA ARG A 192 4.30 -7.57 -18.43
C ARG A 192 4.51 -8.92 -19.08
N LYS A 193 3.44 -9.70 -19.24
CA LYS A 193 3.47 -11.03 -19.87
C LYS A 193 4.00 -10.96 -21.29
N SER A 194 3.61 -9.94 -22.04
CA SER A 194 4.04 -9.72 -23.42
C SER A 194 5.53 -9.39 -23.50
N PHE A 195 6.02 -8.48 -22.65
CA PHE A 195 7.44 -8.11 -22.58
C PHE A 195 8.32 -9.27 -22.12
N ARG A 196 7.89 -10.05 -21.11
CA ARG A 196 8.63 -11.27 -20.71
C ARG A 196 8.73 -12.28 -21.85
N ARG A 197 7.64 -12.51 -22.57
CA ARG A 197 7.64 -13.41 -23.74
C ARG A 197 8.53 -12.88 -24.85
N LEU A 198 8.47 -11.58 -25.14
CA LEU A 198 9.30 -10.95 -26.15
C LEU A 198 10.79 -11.02 -25.80
N GLY A 199 11.15 -10.75 -24.53
CA GLY A 199 12.52 -10.88 -24.04
C GLY A 199 13.08 -12.28 -24.23
N LYS A 200 12.29 -13.32 -23.90
CA LYS A 200 12.62 -14.73 -24.15
C LYS A 200 12.88 -15.03 -25.63
N GLN A 201 12.00 -14.55 -26.50
CA GLN A 201 12.13 -14.76 -27.95
C GLN A 201 13.37 -14.05 -28.50
N MET A 202 13.56 -12.78 -28.16
CA MET A 202 14.72 -12.01 -28.60
C MET A 202 16.05 -12.58 -28.08
N LEU A 203 16.08 -13.14 -26.86
CA LEU A 203 17.23 -13.90 -26.36
C LEU A 203 17.49 -15.15 -27.23
N SER A 204 16.45 -15.95 -27.50
CA SER A 204 16.60 -17.17 -28.30
C SER A 204 17.08 -16.91 -29.74
N GLU A 205 16.79 -15.73 -30.29
CA GLU A 205 17.23 -15.29 -31.62
C GLU A 205 18.62 -14.62 -31.64
N GLY A 206 19.27 -14.54 -30.47
CA GLY A 206 20.59 -13.91 -30.28
C GLY A 206 20.58 -12.39 -30.42
N ARG A 207 19.43 -11.74 -30.15
CA ARG A 207 19.26 -10.28 -30.24
C ARG A 207 19.52 -9.59 -28.92
N LEU A 208 19.22 -10.26 -27.82
CA LEU A 208 19.55 -9.83 -26.47
C LEU A 208 20.54 -10.81 -25.82
N PRO A 209 21.42 -10.33 -24.93
CA PRO A 209 22.29 -11.19 -24.15
C PRO A 209 21.56 -11.89 -22.98
N ASP A 210 20.45 -11.32 -22.51
CA ASP A 210 19.61 -11.85 -21.44
C ASP A 210 18.17 -11.31 -21.57
N GLU A 211 17.19 -11.97 -20.93
CA GLU A 211 15.76 -11.62 -21.02
C GLU A 211 15.43 -10.27 -20.37
N ASP A 212 16.18 -9.85 -19.34
CA ASP A 212 15.89 -8.68 -18.51
C ASP A 212 16.30 -7.37 -19.20
N LEU A 213 17.28 -7.43 -20.11
CA LEU A 213 17.76 -6.24 -20.83
C LEU A 213 16.65 -5.54 -21.62
N ILE A 214 15.56 -6.24 -21.97
CA ILE A 214 14.41 -5.66 -22.69
C ILE A 214 13.81 -4.44 -21.96
N TYR A 215 13.84 -4.42 -20.63
CA TYR A 215 13.29 -3.34 -19.82
C TYR A 215 14.13 -2.05 -19.81
N PHE A 216 15.32 -2.10 -20.42
CA PHE A 216 16.25 -0.96 -20.52
C PHE A 216 16.35 -0.42 -21.95
N LEU A 217 15.46 -0.89 -22.83
CA LEU A 217 15.32 -0.42 -24.21
C LEU A 217 14.11 0.52 -24.32
N THR A 218 14.19 1.50 -25.21
CA THR A 218 13.00 2.23 -25.67
C THR A 218 12.20 1.37 -26.64
N LEU A 219 10.92 1.70 -26.87
CA LEU A 219 10.10 0.97 -27.85
C LEU A 219 10.69 1.01 -29.27
N ASP A 220 11.30 2.14 -29.67
CA ASP A 220 11.98 2.26 -30.96
C ASP A 220 13.22 1.37 -31.04
N GLU A 221 14.01 1.30 -29.96
CA GLU A 221 15.17 0.41 -29.90
C GLU A 221 14.77 -1.06 -29.95
N ILE A 222 13.65 -1.43 -29.32
CA ILE A 222 13.08 -2.79 -29.45
C ILE A 222 12.73 -3.04 -30.91
N LYS A 223 11.99 -2.12 -31.57
CA LYS A 223 11.61 -2.25 -32.98
C LYS A 223 12.83 -2.40 -33.89
N ASP A 224 13.85 -1.57 -33.71
CA ASP A 224 15.10 -1.65 -34.48
C ASP A 224 15.81 -2.99 -34.28
N LEU A 225 15.79 -3.55 -33.08
CA LEU A 225 16.39 -4.85 -32.79
C LEU A 225 15.58 -6.04 -33.35
N LEU A 226 14.29 -5.87 -33.69
CA LEU A 226 13.55 -6.92 -34.40
C LEU A 226 14.14 -7.15 -35.80
N ASP A 227 14.52 -6.06 -36.47
CA ASP A 227 15.07 -6.10 -37.83
C ASP A 227 16.61 -6.22 -37.85
N THR A 228 17.28 -5.86 -36.75
CA THR A 228 18.76 -5.78 -36.68
C THR A 228 19.35 -6.57 -35.52
N ARG A 229 20.68 -6.57 -35.39
CA ARG A 229 21.44 -7.09 -34.23
C ARG A 229 22.43 -6.04 -33.73
N SER A 230 21.99 -4.80 -33.59
CA SER A 230 22.85 -3.64 -33.34
C SER A 230 23.56 -3.70 -31.97
N PRO A 231 24.91 -3.83 -31.93
CA PRO A 231 25.65 -3.86 -30.66
C PRO A 231 25.63 -2.53 -29.90
N SER A 232 25.42 -1.41 -30.61
CA SER A 232 25.38 -0.08 -30.00
C SER A 232 24.11 0.13 -29.17
N ILE A 233 22.97 -0.42 -29.62
CA ILE A 233 21.72 -0.41 -28.84
C ILE A 233 21.90 -1.22 -27.55
N ILE A 234 22.48 -2.42 -27.65
CA ILE A 234 22.78 -3.27 -26.49
C ILE A 234 23.72 -2.58 -25.51
N SER A 235 24.73 -1.86 -26.00
CA SER A 235 25.67 -1.11 -25.16
C SER A 235 24.97 0.02 -24.39
N ARG A 236 24.05 0.75 -25.04
CA ARG A 236 23.24 1.81 -24.41
C ARG A 236 22.28 1.25 -23.36
N ALA A 237 21.58 0.15 -23.67
CA ALA A 237 20.68 -0.52 -22.73
C ALA A 237 21.43 -1.00 -21.47
N ASN A 238 22.63 -1.59 -21.65
CA ASN A 238 23.47 -1.99 -20.53
C ASN A 238 23.94 -0.80 -19.68
N TYR A 239 24.25 0.33 -20.31
CA TYR A 239 24.55 1.56 -19.57
C TYR A 239 23.35 2.01 -18.73
N ARG A 240 22.14 2.02 -19.29
CA ARG A 240 20.90 2.32 -18.55
C ARG A 240 20.68 1.36 -17.38
N ARG A 241 20.89 0.06 -17.59
CA ARG A 241 20.79 -0.96 -16.54
C ARG A 241 21.76 -0.71 -15.39
N ARG A 242 23.00 -0.31 -15.66
CA ARG A 242 23.98 0.03 -14.62
C ARG A 242 23.54 1.22 -13.79
N ILE A 243 23.15 2.32 -14.44
CA ILE A 243 22.75 3.55 -13.73
C ILE A 243 21.40 3.41 -13.00
N PHE A 244 20.54 2.48 -13.42
CA PHE A 244 19.23 2.26 -12.80
C PHE A 244 19.33 1.95 -11.31
N THR A 245 20.34 1.16 -10.91
CA THR A 245 20.58 0.83 -9.49
C THR A 245 20.79 2.06 -8.61
N ILE A 246 21.45 3.10 -9.15
CA ILE A 246 21.66 4.37 -8.46
C ILE A 246 20.40 5.24 -8.56
N ALA A 247 19.72 5.21 -9.70
CA ALA A 247 18.52 6.01 -9.94
C ALA A 247 17.33 5.59 -9.07
N GLU A 248 17.26 4.33 -8.63
CA GLU A 248 16.19 3.86 -7.72
C GLU A 248 16.23 4.53 -6.34
N ASP A 249 17.39 5.00 -5.90
CA ASP A 249 17.55 5.69 -4.62
C ASP A 249 17.20 7.19 -4.69
N PHE A 250 16.98 7.72 -5.90
CA PHE A 250 16.61 9.11 -6.08
C PHE A 250 15.21 9.39 -5.59
N LYS A 251 15.12 10.33 -4.65
CA LYS A 251 13.87 10.89 -4.15
C LYS A 251 13.65 12.27 -4.76
N PHE A 252 12.42 12.58 -5.12
CA PHE A 252 12.04 13.84 -5.74
C PHE A 252 11.07 14.61 -4.86
N PRO A 253 11.03 15.95 -4.96
CA PRO A 253 10.03 16.72 -4.24
C PRO A 253 8.64 16.39 -4.78
N GLU A 254 7.65 16.37 -3.88
CA GLU A 254 6.25 16.06 -4.21
C GLU A 254 5.71 16.96 -5.32
N ILE A 255 6.17 18.22 -5.35
CA ILE A 255 5.88 19.17 -6.41
C ILE A 255 7.21 19.64 -7.01
N SER A 256 7.45 19.24 -8.25
CA SER A 256 8.57 19.74 -9.05
C SER A 256 8.10 20.82 -10.02
N ARG A 257 8.78 21.97 -10.06
CA ARG A 257 8.57 23.00 -11.09
C ARG A 257 9.74 22.98 -12.07
N GLY A 258 9.46 22.76 -13.35
CA GLY A 258 10.49 22.56 -14.36
C GLY A 258 11.05 21.14 -14.33
N PHE A 259 12.34 20.98 -14.65
CA PHE A 259 12.97 19.67 -14.67
C PHE A 259 13.13 19.13 -13.23
N PRO A 260 12.62 17.92 -12.94
CA PRO A 260 12.69 17.36 -11.58
C PRO A 260 14.15 17.11 -11.20
N LYS A 261 14.53 17.61 -10.02
CA LYS A 261 15.85 17.38 -9.44
C LYS A 261 15.72 16.48 -8.21
N PRO A 262 16.62 15.50 -8.03
CA PRO A 262 16.60 14.69 -6.83
C PRO A 262 16.90 15.57 -5.60
N ILE A 263 16.28 15.24 -4.48
CA ILE A 263 16.56 15.83 -3.19
C ILE A 263 17.89 15.23 -2.69
N ASN A 264 18.89 16.09 -2.45
CA ASN A 264 20.16 15.66 -1.86
C ASN A 264 20.00 15.47 -0.35
N PHE A 265 19.65 14.24 0.07
CA PHE A 265 19.59 13.89 1.49
C PHE A 265 20.96 13.88 2.18
N ASP A 266 22.05 13.83 1.42
CA ASP A 266 23.41 13.87 1.98
C ASP A 266 23.77 15.21 2.63
N GLN A 267 23.07 16.30 2.32
CA GLN A 267 23.23 17.58 3.02
C GLN A 267 22.52 17.62 4.38
N GLU A 268 21.64 16.66 4.68
CA GLU A 268 21.05 16.45 6.03
C GLU A 268 21.90 15.49 6.89
N LYS A 269 23.03 14.96 6.39
CA LYS A 269 23.94 14.14 7.22
C LYS A 269 24.56 14.93 8.39
N THR A 270 24.46 16.26 8.37
CA THR A 270 24.88 17.17 9.45
C THR A 270 23.86 17.33 10.57
N ASP A 271 22.61 16.87 10.41
CA ASP A 271 21.71 16.73 11.55
C ASP A 271 22.08 15.42 12.26
N SER A 272 22.62 15.57 13.47
CA SER A 272 22.94 14.45 14.34
C SER A 272 21.76 13.47 14.38
N HIS A 273 21.99 12.21 14.01
CA HIS A 273 21.02 11.12 14.17
C HIS A 273 20.94 10.72 15.66
N GLU A 274 20.77 11.71 16.51
CA GLU A 274 20.77 11.56 17.94
C GLU A 274 19.48 10.86 18.35
N TYR A 275 19.62 9.77 19.11
CA TYR A 275 18.49 9.02 19.61
C TYR A 275 17.83 9.81 20.74
N ILE A 276 16.71 10.48 20.43
CA ILE A 276 15.95 11.25 21.42
C ILE A 276 14.95 10.31 22.11
N ALA A 277 15.16 9.98 23.39
CA ALA A 277 14.34 8.99 24.10
C ALA A 277 12.83 9.32 24.11
N ASP A 278 12.44 10.59 24.17
CA ASP A 278 11.04 11.05 24.12
C ASP A 278 10.76 11.86 22.83
N LEU A 279 11.08 11.25 21.69
CA LEU A 279 10.81 11.85 20.39
C LEU A 279 9.31 11.84 20.09
N THR A 280 8.74 13.01 19.80
CA THR A 280 7.38 13.14 19.26
C THR A 280 7.42 13.76 17.86
N MET A 281 6.79 13.10 16.90
CA MET A 281 6.60 13.60 15.54
C MET A 281 5.12 13.78 15.22
N LYS A 282 4.81 14.77 14.38
CA LYS A 282 3.46 15.05 13.89
C LYS A 282 3.37 14.78 12.39
N GLY A 283 2.22 14.28 11.98
CA GLY A 283 1.83 14.11 10.58
C GLY A 283 0.34 14.33 10.41
N THR A 284 -0.19 13.94 9.25
CA THR A 284 -1.60 14.08 8.93
C THR A 284 -2.37 12.84 9.40
N PRO A 285 -3.37 12.99 10.29
CA PRO A 285 -4.20 11.86 10.69
C PRO A 285 -5.06 11.40 9.51
N VAL A 286 -5.10 10.10 9.25
CA VAL A 286 -5.93 9.54 8.16
C VAL A 286 -6.76 8.35 8.57
N SER A 287 -6.44 7.69 9.68
CA SER A 287 -7.28 6.65 10.26
C SER A 287 -7.19 6.73 11.77
N LEU A 288 -8.35 6.66 12.42
CA LEU A 288 -8.48 6.88 13.86
C LEU A 288 -7.98 5.70 14.68
N GLY A 289 -7.89 5.94 15.98
CA GLY A 289 -7.51 4.97 16.99
C GLY A 289 -6.14 5.27 17.57
N VAL A 290 -5.82 4.55 18.63
CA VAL A 290 -4.57 4.67 19.35
C VAL A 290 -3.98 3.28 19.49
N SER A 291 -2.72 3.12 19.10
CA SER A 291 -2.00 1.88 19.26
C SER A 291 -0.67 2.10 19.97
N LYS A 292 -0.28 1.14 20.81
CA LYS A 292 1.06 1.02 21.36
C LYS A 292 1.65 -0.29 20.90
N GLY A 293 2.90 -0.27 20.48
CA GLY A 293 3.58 -1.46 19.99
C GLY A 293 5.02 -1.17 19.62
N TYR A 294 5.75 -2.24 19.31
CA TYR A 294 7.09 -2.11 18.76
C TYR A 294 7.03 -1.58 17.32
N ALA A 295 7.90 -0.63 17.02
CA ALA A 295 8.06 -0.10 15.69
C ALA A 295 8.80 -1.11 14.79
N ARG A 296 8.31 -1.29 13.58
CA ARG A 296 8.99 -1.95 12.47
C ARG A 296 9.24 -0.90 11.40
N VAL A 297 10.49 -0.43 11.29
CA VAL A 297 10.90 0.42 10.18
C VAL A 297 11.25 -0.49 9.01
N ALA A 298 10.50 -0.39 7.91
CA ALA A 298 10.68 -1.21 6.72
C ALA A 298 10.62 -0.37 5.44
N MET A 299 11.68 -0.38 4.65
CA MET A 299 11.83 0.31 3.37
C MET A 299 11.56 -0.61 2.17
N SER A 300 11.47 -1.92 2.40
CA SER A 300 11.19 -2.93 1.39
C SER A 300 10.19 -3.99 1.90
N LEU A 301 9.59 -4.74 0.97
CA LEU A 301 8.76 -5.89 1.34
C LEU A 301 9.56 -7.03 1.97
N GLU A 302 10.86 -7.11 1.70
CA GLU A 302 11.74 -8.08 2.37
C GLU A 302 11.88 -7.74 3.86
N GLU A 303 12.08 -6.47 4.20
CA GLU A 303 12.08 -6.02 5.59
C GLU A 303 10.71 -6.16 6.24
N ALA A 304 9.64 -5.85 5.50
CA ALA A 304 8.27 -6.02 5.96
C ALA A 304 7.92 -7.49 6.23
N SER A 305 8.53 -8.45 5.53
CA SER A 305 8.31 -9.89 5.77
C SER A 305 8.66 -10.35 7.20
N LYS A 306 9.47 -9.57 7.92
CA LYS A 306 9.87 -9.81 9.30
C LYS A 306 8.94 -9.17 10.33
N LEU A 307 7.87 -8.52 9.87
CA LEU A 307 6.90 -7.83 10.72
C LEU A 307 6.16 -8.85 11.60
N LYS A 308 6.10 -8.56 12.89
CA LYS A 308 5.40 -9.40 13.87
C LYS A 308 3.99 -8.89 14.13
N PRO A 309 3.03 -9.78 14.47
CA PRO A 309 1.69 -9.36 14.85
C PRO A 309 1.71 -8.29 15.95
N GLY A 310 0.97 -7.20 15.75
CA GLY A 310 0.86 -6.09 16.68
C GLY A 310 1.93 -4.99 16.55
N GLU A 311 2.95 -5.17 15.70
CA GLU A 311 3.94 -4.10 15.43
C GLU A 311 3.30 -2.90 14.69
N ILE A 312 3.90 -1.73 14.86
CA ILE A 312 3.55 -0.50 14.14
C ILE A 312 4.52 -0.34 12.97
N LEU A 313 4.00 -0.39 11.74
CA LEU A 313 4.80 -0.23 10.53
C LEU A 313 5.17 1.23 10.31
N ILE A 314 6.46 1.51 10.14
CA ILE A 314 6.96 2.83 9.72
C ILE A 314 7.68 2.65 8.37
N THR A 315 7.22 3.34 7.34
CA THR A 315 7.79 3.20 5.99
C THR A 315 7.80 4.52 5.22
N TYR A 316 8.47 4.56 4.07
CA TYR A 316 8.47 5.74 3.22
C TYR A 316 7.10 5.96 2.55
N CYS A 317 6.57 4.94 1.89
CA CYS A 317 5.26 4.97 1.25
C CYS A 317 4.68 3.56 1.15
N THR A 318 3.37 3.46 0.88
CA THR A 318 2.71 2.17 0.64
C THR A 318 2.00 2.18 -0.71
N ASP A 319 2.02 1.01 -1.37
CA ASP A 319 1.19 0.66 -2.51
C ASP A 319 0.44 -0.65 -2.22
N ILE A 320 -0.26 -1.22 -3.20
CA ILE A 320 -1.03 -2.46 -3.00
C ILE A 320 -0.15 -3.65 -2.58
N GLY A 321 1.14 -3.63 -2.91
CA GLY A 321 2.09 -4.67 -2.53
C GLY A 321 2.23 -4.80 -1.02
N TRP A 322 1.92 -3.72 -0.29
CA TRP A 322 1.93 -3.66 1.18
C TRP A 322 0.61 -4.10 1.80
N SER A 323 -0.49 -4.15 1.04
CA SER A 323 -1.83 -4.51 1.55
C SER A 323 -1.85 -5.82 2.36
N PRO A 324 -1.15 -6.89 1.95
CA PRO A 324 -1.15 -8.14 2.71
C PRO A 324 -0.60 -8.04 4.15
N TYR A 325 0.11 -6.96 4.50
CA TYR A 325 0.67 -6.75 5.84
C TYR A 325 -0.29 -6.02 6.78
N PHE A 326 -1.32 -5.35 6.25
CA PHE A 326 -2.29 -4.60 7.06
C PHE A 326 -3.01 -5.46 8.11
N PRO A 327 -3.31 -6.75 7.85
CA PRO A 327 -3.97 -7.57 8.86
C PRO A 327 -3.15 -7.91 10.10
N ILE A 328 -1.81 -7.83 10.05
CA ILE A 328 -0.94 -8.14 11.20
C ILE A 328 -0.46 -6.91 11.98
N ILE A 329 -0.50 -5.71 11.39
CA ILE A 329 -0.03 -4.49 12.06
C ILE A 329 -1.09 -3.93 13.01
N SER A 330 -0.64 -3.22 14.04
CA SER A 330 -1.53 -2.44 14.93
C SER A 330 -1.57 -0.95 14.58
N GLY A 331 -0.74 -0.51 13.64
CA GLY A 331 -0.63 0.89 13.23
C GLY A 331 0.29 1.05 12.03
N VAL A 332 0.11 2.12 11.26
CA VAL A 332 1.02 2.45 10.14
C VAL A 332 1.34 3.94 10.07
N VAL A 333 2.60 4.24 9.79
CA VAL A 333 3.11 5.59 9.57
C VAL A 333 3.85 5.64 8.24
N THR A 334 3.53 6.64 7.40
CA THR A 334 4.25 6.87 6.14
C THR A 334 4.83 8.28 6.06
N GLU A 335 6.03 8.40 5.49
CA GLU A 335 6.63 9.72 5.20
C GLU A 335 5.93 10.42 4.04
N LEU A 336 5.54 9.65 3.02
CA LEU A 336 4.84 10.09 1.82
C LEU A 336 3.44 9.49 1.78
N GLY A 337 2.45 10.33 1.48
CA GLY A 337 1.06 9.93 1.36
C GLY A 337 0.12 11.08 1.67
N GLY A 338 -1.11 10.99 1.15
CA GLY A 338 -2.18 11.94 1.42
C GLY A 338 -3.45 11.26 1.92
N LEU A 339 -4.47 12.06 2.23
CA LEU A 339 -5.75 11.62 2.82
C LEU A 339 -6.48 10.51 2.02
N ILE A 340 -6.23 10.44 0.72
CA ILE A 340 -6.88 9.52 -0.22
C ILE A 340 -5.91 8.52 -0.84
N SER A 341 -4.67 8.47 -0.33
CA SER A 341 -3.63 7.53 -0.76
C SER A 341 -4.00 6.09 -0.41
N HIS A 342 -3.28 5.14 -1.01
CA HIS A 342 -3.52 3.71 -0.80
C HIS A 342 -3.49 3.33 0.68
N GLY A 343 -2.40 3.66 1.39
CA GLY A 343 -2.28 3.38 2.83
C GLY A 343 -3.41 3.99 3.65
N ALA A 344 -3.82 5.22 3.36
CA ALA A 344 -4.94 5.88 4.05
C ALA A 344 -6.29 5.19 3.82
N VAL A 345 -6.55 4.70 2.60
CA VAL A 345 -7.77 3.97 2.28
C VAL A 345 -7.81 2.62 2.98
N VAL A 346 -6.75 1.81 2.86
CA VAL A 346 -6.70 0.48 3.47
C VAL A 346 -6.74 0.55 4.99
N SER A 347 -6.02 1.50 5.61
CA SER A 347 -6.02 1.69 7.07
C SER A 347 -7.42 1.94 7.62
N ARG A 348 -8.23 2.76 6.95
CA ARG A 348 -9.58 3.12 7.40
C ARG A 348 -10.56 1.96 7.30
N GLU A 349 -10.53 1.23 6.18
CA GLU A 349 -11.42 0.08 6.00
C GLU A 349 -11.10 -1.03 7.00
N TYR A 350 -9.84 -1.13 7.41
CA TYR A 350 -9.36 -2.14 8.34
C TYR A 350 -9.31 -1.67 9.81
N GLY A 351 -9.66 -0.40 10.08
CA GLY A 351 -9.69 0.17 11.42
C GLY A 351 -8.31 0.28 12.10
N VAL A 352 -7.23 0.36 11.32
CA VAL A 352 -5.86 0.51 11.83
C VAL A 352 -5.52 1.99 11.95
N PRO A 353 -5.01 2.47 13.10
CA PRO A 353 -4.51 3.82 13.26
C PRO A 353 -3.45 4.17 12.21
N CYS A 354 -3.59 5.31 11.56
CA CYS A 354 -2.71 5.69 10.47
C CYS A 354 -2.43 7.19 10.42
N VAL A 355 -1.15 7.51 10.24
CA VAL A 355 -0.64 8.88 10.08
C VAL A 355 0.28 8.92 8.87
N VAL A 356 0.04 9.85 7.95
CA VAL A 356 0.83 10.02 6.72
C VAL A 356 1.53 11.37 6.70
N GLY A 357 2.46 11.57 5.77
CA GLY A 357 3.17 12.84 5.63
C GLY A 357 4.17 13.12 6.76
N MET A 358 4.57 12.10 7.51
CA MET A 358 5.50 12.24 8.65
C MET A 358 6.95 12.20 8.16
N GLN A 359 7.37 13.23 7.43
CA GLN A 359 8.68 13.28 6.77
C GLN A 359 9.84 13.04 7.76
N GLY A 360 10.75 12.12 7.42
CA GLY A 360 11.90 11.74 8.24
C GLY A 360 11.63 10.69 9.33
N ALA A 361 10.41 10.16 9.47
CA ALA A 361 10.09 9.14 10.45
C ALA A 361 10.97 7.88 10.33
N THR A 362 11.29 7.45 9.10
CA THR A 362 12.11 6.25 8.85
C THR A 362 13.57 6.40 9.28
N LYS A 363 14.05 7.64 9.43
CA LYS A 363 15.40 7.94 9.93
C LYS A 363 15.43 8.12 11.45
N LYS A 364 14.37 8.74 11.98
CA LYS A 364 14.31 9.15 13.39
C LYS A 364 13.87 8.01 14.32
N PHE A 365 13.01 7.11 13.86
CA PHE A 365 12.61 5.90 14.55
C PHE A 365 13.46 4.71 14.10
N ARG A 366 13.63 3.73 14.98
CA ARG A 366 14.36 2.49 14.71
C ARG A 366 13.46 1.29 14.96
N THR A 367 13.68 0.22 14.20
CA THR A 367 13.03 -1.07 14.47
C THR A 367 13.34 -1.52 15.90
N GLY A 368 12.30 -1.86 16.65
CA GLY A 368 12.40 -2.23 18.07
C GLY A 368 12.13 -1.08 19.05
N ASP A 369 11.99 0.16 18.59
CA ASP A 369 11.48 1.25 19.45
C ASP A 369 10.07 0.92 19.93
N TYR A 370 9.77 1.14 21.21
CA TYR A 370 8.39 1.09 21.67
C TYR A 370 7.73 2.45 21.42
N VAL A 371 6.59 2.46 20.73
CA VAL A 371 5.97 3.71 20.26
C VAL A 371 4.48 3.75 20.53
N LEU A 372 3.96 4.96 20.71
CA LEU A 372 2.55 5.32 20.72
C LEU A 372 2.20 5.98 19.39
N LEU A 373 1.25 5.41 18.66
CA LEU A 373 0.64 6.02 17.49
C LEU A 373 -0.77 6.50 17.85
N ASP A 374 -1.00 7.80 17.77
CA ASP A 374 -2.32 8.42 17.90
C ASP A 374 -2.78 8.90 16.51
N GLY A 375 -3.60 8.06 15.86
CA GLY A 375 -4.15 8.31 14.54
C GLY A 375 -5.20 9.42 14.51
N LYS A 376 -5.71 9.85 15.67
CA LYS A 376 -6.61 11.00 15.79
C LYS A 376 -5.81 12.30 15.84
N LYS A 377 -4.79 12.38 16.69
CA LYS A 377 -3.96 13.60 16.84
C LYS A 377 -2.91 13.74 15.75
N GLY A 378 -2.67 12.68 14.96
CA GLY A 378 -1.61 12.64 13.96
C GLY A 378 -0.22 12.58 14.61
N ILE A 379 -0.08 11.86 15.72
CA ILE A 379 1.15 11.85 16.53
C ILE A 379 1.78 10.45 16.55
N LEU A 380 3.10 10.40 16.41
CA LEU A 380 3.93 9.24 16.74
C LEU A 380 4.90 9.64 17.84
N GLN A 381 4.88 8.94 18.97
CA GLN A 381 5.74 9.22 20.12
C GLN A 381 6.55 7.98 20.49
N ARG A 382 7.86 8.15 20.70
CA ARG A 382 8.72 7.13 21.30
C ARG A 382 8.46 7.08 22.79
N LEU A 383 8.24 5.88 23.31
CA LEU A 383 8.02 5.61 24.72
C LEU A 383 9.24 4.87 25.31
N PRO A 384 9.42 4.94 26.65
CA PRO A 384 10.27 3.98 27.34
C PRO A 384 9.83 2.54 27.04
N LEU A 385 10.77 1.60 27.04
CA LEU A 385 10.45 0.18 26.90
C LEU A 385 9.50 -0.24 28.03
N PRO A 386 8.53 -1.15 27.75
CA PRO A 386 7.71 -1.73 28.81
C PRO A 386 8.61 -2.42 29.83
N GLU A 387 8.35 -2.24 31.13
CA GLU A 387 8.96 -3.07 32.17
C GLU A 387 8.47 -4.52 31.98
N GLU A 388 9.40 -5.49 31.98
CA GLU A 388 9.13 -6.93 31.76
C GLU A 388 8.30 -7.59 32.87
#